data_AF-A0A210VR56-F1
#
_entry.id   AF-A0A210VR56-F1
#
_cell.length_a   1.000
_cell.length_b   1.000
_cell.length_c   1.000
_cell.angle_alpha   90.00
_cell.angle_beta   90.00
_cell.angle_gamma   90.00
#
_symmetry.space_group_name_H-M   'P 1'
#
loop_
_entity.id
_entity.type
_entity.pdbx_description
1 polymer ?
#
loop_
_entity_poly.entity_id
_entity_poly.type
_entity_poly.pdbx_seq_one_letter_code
_entity_poly.pdbx_strand_id
1 'polypeptide(L)'
;MQTYPVAGPSILDPIWFNSVRYGQHSAEVAVDGSLTVAGVALRLCNATLAAGTAVNVWLNGSGHFVCATCDEMEREAQTWRDAQAARAEDSRRKLSSLRAEAEAFNARLVLPVRWDVGIKDVLSGLSETSWGDGRSKATVEHVYLLEDLQVGRLKRRAGDLLCTTASGTNGKRWSSTVAQGLDGDGTPFQPKVTCKACLAQAKRWMQT
;
A
#
# COMPACT_ATOMS: atom_id res chain seq x y z
N MET A 1 -2.24 24.45 1.90
CA MET A 1 -1.19 25.45 1.64
C MET A 1 -1.73 26.62 0.82
N GLN A 2 -1.60 27.86 1.31
CA GLN A 2 -1.93 29.05 0.53
C GLN A 2 -0.81 29.36 -0.46
N THR A 3 -1.17 29.77 -1.68
CA THR A 3 -0.21 30.16 -2.72
C THR A 3 -0.50 31.57 -3.18
N TYR A 4 0.54 32.38 -3.33
CA TYR A 4 0.47 33.77 -3.77
C TYR A 4 0.93 33.88 -5.22
N PRO A 5 0.16 34.56 -6.10
CA PRO A 5 0.55 34.74 -7.49
C PRO A 5 1.73 35.70 -7.63
N VAL A 6 2.67 35.33 -8.48
CA VAL A 6 3.89 36.09 -8.76
C VAL A 6 3.93 36.43 -10.25
N ALA A 7 4.10 37.71 -10.56
CA ALA A 7 4.33 38.20 -11.91
C ALA A 7 5.78 37.93 -12.30
N GLY A 8 5.93 37.29 -13.47
CA GLY A 8 7.20 37.17 -14.15
C GLY A 8 7.74 38.52 -14.65
N PRO A 9 8.99 38.57 -15.13
CA PRO A 9 9.52 39.73 -15.81
C PRO A 9 8.70 40.03 -17.07
N SER A 10 8.70 41.29 -17.52
CA SER A 10 8.00 41.74 -18.73
C SER A 10 8.49 41.03 -20.00
N ILE A 11 9.76 40.61 -20.03
CA ILE A 11 10.35 39.77 -21.05
C ILE A 11 10.97 38.56 -20.35
N LEU A 12 10.49 37.36 -20.69
CA LEU A 12 11.03 36.11 -20.17
C LEU A 12 12.27 35.71 -20.98
N ASP A 13 13.44 35.71 -20.33
CA ASP A 13 14.63 35.08 -20.88
C ASP A 13 14.44 33.55 -20.92
N PRO A 14 14.52 32.89 -22.09
CA PRO A 14 14.38 31.46 -22.21
C PRO A 14 15.44 30.66 -21.41
N ILE A 15 16.65 31.20 -21.24
CA ILE A 15 17.72 30.50 -20.50
C ILE A 15 17.37 30.47 -19.01
N TRP A 16 17.06 31.63 -18.44
CA TRP A 16 16.55 31.72 -17.07
C TRP A 16 15.28 30.90 -16.86
N PHE A 17 14.28 31.01 -17.74
CA PHE A 17 13.04 30.26 -17.60
C PHE A 17 13.29 28.76 -17.56
N ASN A 18 14.16 28.24 -18.42
CA ASN A 18 14.48 26.81 -18.44
C ASN A 18 15.23 26.34 -17.19
N SER A 19 15.96 27.21 -16.49
CA SER A 19 16.62 26.85 -15.23
C SER A 19 15.64 26.86 -14.04
N VAL A 20 14.58 27.68 -14.07
CA VAL A 20 13.65 27.85 -12.94
C VAL A 20 12.29 27.19 -13.12
N ARG A 21 11.92 26.73 -14.33
CA ARG A 21 10.60 26.13 -14.61
C ARG A 21 10.31 24.83 -13.86
N TYR A 22 11.33 24.20 -13.29
CA TYR A 22 11.20 22.99 -12.49
C TYR A 22 11.68 23.24 -11.05
N GLY A 23 11.11 22.48 -10.12
CA GLY A 23 11.47 22.55 -8.70
C GLY A 23 10.92 23.79 -8.00
N GLN A 24 11.46 24.04 -6.83
CA GLN A 24 11.12 25.15 -5.95
C GLN A 24 12.39 25.95 -5.67
N HIS A 25 12.30 27.27 -5.73
CA HIS A 25 13.44 28.17 -5.63
C HIS A 25 13.26 29.12 -4.46
N SER A 26 14.20 29.10 -3.52
CA SER A 26 14.15 29.97 -2.34
C SER A 26 14.39 31.43 -2.71
N ALA A 27 13.58 32.30 -2.13
CA ALA A 27 13.68 33.75 -2.26
C ALA A 27 13.23 34.42 -0.96
N GLU A 28 13.53 35.70 -0.83
CA GLU A 28 13.09 36.53 0.29
C GLU A 28 12.31 37.72 -0.26
N VAL A 29 11.22 38.09 0.42
CA VAL A 29 10.40 39.25 0.07
C VAL A 29 11.16 40.53 0.39
N ALA A 30 11.48 41.31 -0.63
CA ALA A 30 12.09 42.63 -0.47
C ALA A 30 11.06 43.67 0.03
N VAL A 31 11.55 44.83 0.48
CA VAL A 31 10.72 45.92 1.03
C VAL A 31 9.68 46.45 0.02
N ASP A 32 9.97 46.37 -1.27
CA ASP A 32 9.10 46.77 -2.37
C ASP A 32 8.13 45.66 -2.84
N GLY A 33 8.14 44.50 -2.17
CA GLY A 33 7.33 43.33 -2.53
C GLY A 33 7.87 42.53 -3.71
N SER A 34 9.13 42.77 -4.12
CA SER A 34 9.82 41.96 -5.12
C SER A 34 10.47 40.71 -4.52
N LEU A 35 10.69 39.71 -5.38
CA LEU A 35 11.32 38.43 -5.06
C LEU A 35 12.42 38.18 -6.09
N THR A 36 13.65 37.87 -5.66
CA THR A 36 14.73 37.57 -6.61
C THR A 36 14.95 36.07 -6.72
N VAL A 37 14.84 35.52 -7.93
CA VAL A 37 15.06 34.11 -8.23
C VAL A 37 16.13 33.98 -9.32
N ALA A 38 17.26 33.35 -9.00
CA ALA A 38 18.38 33.18 -9.92
C ALA A 38 18.79 34.48 -10.64
N GLY A 39 18.81 35.60 -9.89
CA GLY A 39 19.21 36.92 -10.39
C GLY A 39 18.11 37.72 -11.11
N VAL A 40 16.90 37.17 -11.27
CA VAL A 40 15.76 37.88 -11.89
C VAL A 40 14.74 38.29 -10.83
N ALA A 41 14.34 39.55 -10.86
CA ALA A 41 13.30 40.09 -9.99
C ALA A 41 11.90 39.74 -10.51
N LEU A 42 11.09 39.17 -9.63
CA LEU A 42 9.68 38.85 -9.79
C LEU A 42 8.86 39.70 -8.83
N ARG A 43 7.55 39.84 -9.06
CA ARG A 43 6.70 40.73 -8.24
C ARG A 43 5.46 40.02 -7.71
N LEU A 44 5.13 40.20 -6.44
CA LEU A 44 3.84 39.73 -5.89
C LEU A 44 2.69 40.52 -6.52
N CYS A 45 1.70 39.83 -7.10
CA CYS A 45 0.63 40.49 -7.84
C CYS A 45 -0.44 41.11 -6.94
N ASN A 46 -0.84 40.41 -5.88
CA ASN A 46 -2.05 40.74 -5.09
C ASN A 46 -1.92 40.37 -3.61
N ALA A 47 -0.70 40.34 -3.06
CA ALA A 47 -0.46 39.93 -1.68
C ALA A 47 0.65 40.75 -1.03
N THR A 48 0.45 41.11 0.23
CA THR A 48 1.43 41.81 1.06
C THR A 48 2.03 40.81 2.03
N LEU A 49 3.07 40.10 1.59
CA LEU A 49 3.96 39.41 2.52
C LEU A 49 4.90 40.45 3.15
N ALA A 50 5.23 40.27 4.42
CA ALA A 50 6.14 41.20 5.10
C ALA A 50 7.54 41.11 4.49
N ALA A 51 8.23 42.24 4.38
CA ALA A 51 9.64 42.26 3.99
C ALA A 51 10.46 41.35 4.92
N GLY A 52 11.40 40.60 4.36
CA GLY A 52 12.18 39.59 5.09
C GLY A 52 11.52 38.21 5.19
N THR A 53 10.31 38.03 4.64
CA THR A 53 9.63 36.72 4.67
C THR A 53 10.31 35.76 3.69
N ALA A 54 10.77 34.61 4.19
CA ALA A 54 11.31 33.54 3.36
C ALA A 54 10.19 32.79 2.62
N VAL A 55 10.33 32.65 1.31
CA VAL A 55 9.37 31.99 0.43
C VAL A 55 10.08 31.04 -0.53
N ASN A 56 9.36 30.05 -1.05
CA ASN A 56 9.78 29.34 -2.24
C ASN A 56 8.88 29.69 -3.41
N VAL A 57 9.48 29.91 -4.58
CA VAL A 57 8.83 30.24 -5.84
C VAL A 57 8.89 29.03 -6.77
N TRP A 58 7.78 28.72 -7.44
CA TRP A 58 7.73 27.67 -8.46
C TRP A 58 6.70 27.97 -9.54
N LEU A 59 6.76 27.19 -10.63
CA LEU A 59 5.77 27.21 -11.70
C LEU A 59 4.66 26.20 -11.36
N ASN A 60 3.41 26.66 -11.24
CA ASN A 60 2.28 25.77 -10.98
C ASN A 60 1.86 24.98 -12.22
N GLY A 61 0.95 24.01 -12.07
CA GLY A 61 0.47 23.17 -13.18
C GLY A 61 -0.27 23.92 -14.30
N SER A 62 -0.64 25.19 -14.08
CA SER A 62 -1.24 26.07 -15.09
C SER A 62 -0.22 27.00 -15.76
N GLY A 63 1.08 26.85 -15.48
CA GLY A 63 2.13 27.65 -16.09
C GLY A 63 2.33 29.04 -15.48
N HIS A 64 1.84 29.29 -14.26
CA HIS A 64 2.01 30.58 -13.58
C HIS A 64 3.04 30.46 -12.45
N PHE A 65 3.86 31.50 -12.28
CA PHE A 65 4.72 31.61 -11.10
C PHE A 65 3.87 31.88 -9.86
N VAL A 66 4.13 31.12 -8.81
CA VAL A 66 3.50 31.27 -7.51
C VAL A 66 4.55 31.12 -6.43
N CYS A 67 4.27 31.62 -5.23
CA CYS A 67 5.08 31.36 -4.06
C CYS A 67 4.22 30.97 -2.85
N ALA A 68 4.85 30.35 -1.86
CA ALA A 68 4.29 30.14 -0.52
C ALA A 68 5.40 30.39 0.49
N THR A 69 5.02 30.72 1.72
CA THR A 69 6.01 30.90 2.79
C THR A 69 6.64 29.57 3.14
N CYS A 70 7.92 29.58 3.51
CA CYS A 70 8.60 28.37 3.96
C CYS A 70 7.86 27.72 5.14
N ASP A 71 7.32 28.53 6.06
CA ASP A 71 6.54 28.06 7.21
C ASP A 71 5.24 27.34 6.83
N GLU A 72 4.52 27.80 5.80
CA GLU A 72 3.32 27.11 5.30
C GLU A 72 3.67 25.79 4.63
N MET A 73 4.76 25.77 3.87
CA MET A 73 5.24 24.57 3.20
C MET A 73 5.71 23.52 4.21
N GLU A 74 6.44 23.94 5.25
CA GLU A 74 6.88 23.03 6.30
C GLU A 74 5.70 22.48 7.11
N ARG A 75 4.70 23.32 7.43
CA ARG A 75 3.46 22.87 8.07
C ARG A 75 2.71 21.85 7.23
N GLU A 76 2.54 22.09 5.93
CA GLU A 76 1.89 21.13 5.01
C GLU A 76 2.71 19.84 4.87
N ALA A 77 4.04 19.94 4.81
CA ALA A 77 4.93 18.78 4.78
C ALA A 77 4.85 17.98 6.09
N GLN A 78 4.68 18.65 7.23
CA GLN A 78 4.48 18.01 8.52
C GLN A 78 3.11 17.32 8.59
N THR A 79 2.02 17.99 8.19
CA THR A 79 0.68 17.37 8.18
C THR A 79 0.63 16.17 7.22
N TRP A 80 1.31 16.24 6.07
CA TRP A 80 1.45 15.11 5.18
C TRP A 80 2.23 13.96 5.81
N ARG A 81 3.38 14.25 6.46
CA ARG A 81 4.17 13.23 7.19
C ARG A 81 3.36 12.57 8.29
N ASP A 82 2.63 13.36 9.08
CA ASP A 82 1.77 12.87 10.16
C ASP A 82 0.63 12.01 9.60
N ALA A 83 0.01 12.42 8.49
CA ALA A 83 -1.03 11.64 7.83
C ALA A 83 -0.50 10.32 7.25
N GLN A 84 0.72 10.32 6.68
CA GLN A 84 1.38 9.09 6.21
C GLN A 84 1.73 8.17 7.38
N ALA A 85 2.27 8.72 8.47
CA ALA A 85 2.58 7.96 9.68
C ALA A 85 1.31 7.34 10.28
N ALA A 86 0.22 8.10 10.37
CA ALA A 86 -1.07 7.61 10.85
C ALA A 86 -1.66 6.51 9.94
N ARG A 87 -1.54 6.65 8.61
CA ARG A 87 -1.97 5.60 7.66
C ARG A 87 -1.12 4.35 7.75
N ALA A 88 0.19 4.49 7.92
CA ALA A 88 1.10 3.37 8.12
C ALA A 88 0.77 2.63 9.43
N GLU A 89 0.52 3.36 10.51
CA GLU A 89 0.13 2.79 11.81
C GLU A 89 -1.20 2.03 11.72
N ASP A 90 -2.21 2.63 11.09
CA ASP A 90 -3.51 1.97 10.91
C ASP A 90 -3.38 0.70 10.06
N SER A 91 -2.56 0.74 9.00
CA SER A 91 -2.27 -0.43 8.16
C SER A 91 -1.56 -1.52 8.96
N ARG A 92 -0.54 -1.16 9.75
CA ARG A 92 0.18 -2.06 10.65
C ARG A 92 -0.77 -2.77 11.61
N ARG A 93 -1.61 -1.99 12.31
CA ARG A 93 -2.62 -2.52 13.24
C ARG A 93 -3.59 -3.48 12.56
N LYS A 94 -4.09 -3.13 11.36
CA LYS A 94 -4.99 -4.00 10.59
C LYS A 94 -4.34 -5.33 10.23
N LEU A 95 -3.10 -5.31 9.74
CA LEU A 95 -2.36 -6.52 9.40
C LEU A 95 -2.09 -7.41 10.64
N SER A 96 -1.73 -6.80 11.77
CA SER A 96 -1.55 -7.56 13.03
C SER A 96 -2.87 -8.14 13.56
N SER A 97 -4.01 -7.46 13.37
CA SER A 97 -5.33 -8.02 13.67
C SER A 97 -5.65 -9.23 12.79
N LEU A 98 -5.35 -9.15 11.49
CA LEU A 98 -5.54 -10.28 10.56
C LEU A 98 -4.73 -11.51 10.98
N ARG A 99 -3.50 -11.30 11.47
CA ARG A 99 -2.68 -12.38 12.04
C ARG A 99 -3.37 -13.01 13.25
N ALA A 100 -3.77 -12.21 14.23
CA ALA A 100 -4.43 -12.70 15.44
C ALA A 100 -5.73 -13.47 15.11
N GLU A 101 -6.53 -12.97 14.18
CA GLU A 101 -7.74 -13.63 13.70
C GLU A 101 -7.43 -14.96 12.99
N ALA A 102 -6.38 -15.01 12.18
CA ALA A 102 -5.95 -16.21 11.48
C ALA A 102 -5.43 -17.27 12.46
N GLU A 103 -4.58 -16.89 13.41
CA GLU A 103 -4.05 -17.78 14.44
C GLU A 103 -5.18 -18.34 15.32
N ALA A 104 -6.09 -17.49 15.80
CA ALA A 104 -7.23 -17.91 16.60
C ALA A 104 -8.17 -18.85 15.84
N PHE A 105 -8.40 -18.59 14.55
CA PHE A 105 -9.22 -19.48 13.72
C PHE A 105 -8.52 -20.82 13.44
N ASN A 106 -7.26 -20.79 13.04
CA ASN A 106 -6.49 -21.97 12.67
C ASN A 106 -6.23 -22.88 13.88
N ALA A 107 -6.07 -22.32 15.09
CA ALA A 107 -5.96 -23.08 16.33
C ALA A 107 -7.16 -24.00 16.60
N ARG A 108 -8.33 -23.69 16.04
CA ARG A 108 -9.53 -24.53 16.17
C ARG A 108 -9.46 -25.78 15.31
N LEU A 109 -8.62 -25.81 14.27
CA LEU A 109 -8.48 -26.93 13.33
C LEU A 109 -7.46 -27.96 13.86
N VAL A 110 -7.94 -28.88 14.70
CA VAL A 110 -7.13 -29.93 15.32
C VAL A 110 -7.09 -31.21 14.50
N LEU A 111 -6.63 -31.11 13.24
CA LEU A 111 -6.43 -32.28 12.39
C LEU A 111 -5.45 -33.28 13.04
N PRO A 112 -5.65 -34.60 12.86
CA PRO A 112 -4.81 -35.63 13.48
C PRO A 112 -3.46 -35.82 12.76
N VAL A 113 -3.06 -34.84 11.95
CA VAL A 113 -1.84 -34.83 11.13
C VAL A 113 -1.34 -33.40 11.04
N ARG A 114 -0.05 -33.24 10.75
CA ARG A 114 0.52 -31.92 10.47
C ARG A 114 -0.05 -31.36 9.17
N TRP A 115 -0.37 -30.07 9.21
CA TRP A 115 -0.94 -29.34 8.08
C TRP A 115 -0.44 -27.89 8.08
N ASP A 116 -0.58 -27.25 6.93
CA ASP A 116 -0.28 -25.85 6.70
C ASP A 116 -1.32 -25.25 5.74
N VAL A 117 -1.15 -24.00 5.33
CA VAL A 117 -2.11 -23.31 4.45
C VAL A 117 -1.58 -23.33 3.02
N GLY A 118 -2.39 -23.81 2.09
CA GLY A 118 -2.08 -23.80 0.66
C GLY A 118 -2.98 -22.86 -0.12
N ILE A 119 -2.53 -22.40 -1.28
CA ILE A 119 -3.34 -21.63 -2.23
C ILE A 119 -3.43 -22.38 -3.56
N LYS A 120 -4.64 -22.44 -4.11
CA LYS A 120 -4.85 -22.80 -5.51
C LYS A 120 -4.91 -21.52 -6.32
N ASP A 121 -3.86 -21.25 -7.09
CA ASP A 121 -3.77 -20.02 -7.88
C ASP A 121 -4.85 -19.97 -8.95
N VAL A 122 -5.83 -19.08 -8.75
CA VAL A 122 -6.81 -18.70 -9.77
C VAL A 122 -6.26 -17.47 -10.47
N LEU A 123 -5.73 -17.64 -11.68
CA LEU A 123 -5.26 -16.51 -12.48
C LEU A 123 -6.45 -15.58 -12.75
N SER A 124 -6.35 -14.34 -12.29
CA SER A 124 -7.40 -13.32 -12.46
C SER A 124 -7.55 -12.83 -13.91
N GLY A 125 -6.63 -13.21 -14.81
CA GLY A 125 -6.56 -12.71 -16.18
C GLY A 125 -6.40 -11.19 -16.26
N LEU A 126 -5.91 -10.51 -15.21
CA LEU A 126 -5.88 -9.05 -15.08
C LEU A 126 -7.27 -8.38 -15.23
N SER A 127 -8.35 -9.10 -14.91
CA SER A 127 -9.70 -8.54 -14.86
C SER A 127 -9.96 -7.73 -13.59
N GLU A 128 -11.09 -7.01 -13.52
CA GLU A 128 -11.57 -6.26 -12.34
C GLU A 128 -11.64 -7.09 -11.04
N THR A 129 -11.63 -8.42 -11.19
CA THR A 129 -11.59 -9.37 -10.08
C THR A 129 -10.18 -9.65 -9.56
N SER A 130 -9.14 -8.94 -10.01
CA SER A 130 -7.78 -9.11 -9.53
C SER A 130 -7.51 -8.36 -8.22
N TRP A 131 -6.58 -8.89 -7.41
CA TRP A 131 -5.97 -8.23 -6.26
C TRP A 131 -4.87 -7.21 -6.64
N GLY A 132 -4.48 -7.12 -7.92
CA GLY A 132 -3.36 -6.28 -8.36
C GLY A 132 -1.98 -6.93 -8.19
N ASP A 133 -1.91 -8.13 -7.60
CA ASP A 133 -0.71 -8.96 -7.43
C ASP A 133 -0.71 -10.21 -8.34
N GLY A 134 -1.63 -10.27 -9.32
CA GLY A 134 -1.83 -11.41 -10.21
C GLY A 134 -2.82 -12.48 -9.71
N ARG A 135 -3.28 -12.41 -8.45
CA ARG A 135 -4.31 -13.31 -7.90
C ARG A 135 -5.72 -12.77 -8.15
N SER A 136 -6.69 -13.68 -8.20
CA SER A 136 -8.13 -13.34 -8.21
C SER A 136 -8.64 -13.11 -6.78
N LYS A 137 -9.60 -12.19 -6.61
CA LYS A 137 -10.41 -11.99 -5.40
C LYS A 137 -11.15 -13.25 -4.96
N ALA A 138 -11.34 -14.21 -5.86
CA ALA A 138 -11.92 -15.51 -5.57
C ALA A 138 -10.88 -16.56 -5.09
N THR A 139 -9.61 -16.19 -4.94
CA THR A 139 -8.59 -17.07 -4.36
C THR A 139 -8.95 -17.33 -2.90
N VAL A 140 -8.92 -18.60 -2.50
CA VAL A 140 -9.21 -19.04 -1.14
C VAL A 140 -8.03 -19.82 -0.59
N GLU A 141 -7.90 -19.78 0.73
CA GLU A 141 -6.88 -20.47 1.51
C GLU A 141 -7.39 -21.87 1.89
N HIS A 142 -6.58 -22.88 1.59
CA HIS A 142 -6.90 -24.29 1.78
C HIS A 142 -6.06 -24.91 2.90
N VAL A 143 -6.55 -25.99 3.51
CA VAL A 143 -5.73 -26.86 4.35
C VAL A 143 -4.84 -27.71 3.43
N TYR A 144 -3.53 -27.56 3.54
CA TYR A 144 -2.49 -28.31 2.86
C TYR A 144 -1.87 -29.33 3.82
N LEU A 145 -1.88 -30.61 3.45
CA LEU A 145 -1.43 -31.68 4.34
C LEU A 145 0.08 -31.89 4.22
N LEU A 146 0.78 -31.90 5.35
CA LEU A 146 2.22 -32.19 5.41
C LEU A 146 2.50 -33.69 5.63
N GLU A 147 1.47 -34.44 6.00
CA GLU A 147 1.51 -35.87 6.32
C GLU A 147 0.31 -36.59 5.70
N ASP A 148 0.43 -37.91 5.52
CA ASP A 148 -0.66 -38.75 5.05
C ASP A 148 -1.81 -38.78 6.07
N LEU A 149 -3.01 -38.44 5.63
CA LEU A 149 -4.22 -38.49 6.43
C LEU A 149 -5.03 -39.74 6.08
N GLN A 150 -5.19 -40.64 7.05
CA GLN A 150 -6.01 -41.85 6.90
C GLN A 150 -7.02 -41.97 8.04
N VAL A 151 -8.25 -41.50 7.80
CA VAL A 151 -9.34 -41.54 8.79
C VAL A 151 -10.59 -42.10 8.14
N GLY A 152 -10.90 -43.37 8.45
CA GLY A 152 -12.02 -44.10 7.87
C GLY A 152 -11.92 -44.15 6.33
N ARG A 153 -12.91 -43.56 5.64
CA ARG A 153 -12.93 -43.46 4.18
C ARG A 153 -12.16 -42.25 3.62
N LEU A 154 -11.77 -41.30 4.48
CA LEU A 154 -10.98 -40.14 4.05
C LEU A 154 -9.50 -40.51 4.02
N LYS A 155 -8.95 -40.63 2.81
CA LYS A 155 -7.52 -40.90 2.57
C LYS A 155 -6.92 -39.79 1.73
N ARG A 156 -5.90 -39.11 2.23
CA ARG A 156 -5.14 -38.07 1.52
C ARG A 156 -3.65 -38.28 1.76
N ARG A 157 -2.85 -37.94 0.76
CA ARG A 157 -1.39 -38.01 0.87
C ARG A 157 -0.82 -36.68 1.34
N ALA A 158 0.39 -36.72 1.88
CA ALA A 158 1.20 -35.52 2.04
C ALA A 158 1.30 -34.78 0.69
N GLY A 159 1.09 -33.47 0.72
CA GLY A 159 1.02 -32.62 -0.47
C GLY A 159 -0.39 -32.42 -1.04
N ASP A 160 -1.40 -33.14 -0.55
CA ASP A 160 -2.79 -32.91 -0.97
C ASP A 160 -3.44 -31.76 -0.18
N LEU A 161 -4.36 -31.05 -0.85
CA LEU A 161 -5.30 -30.18 -0.15
C LEU A 161 -6.42 -31.03 0.47
N LEU A 162 -6.87 -30.70 1.67
CA LEU A 162 -7.94 -31.46 2.35
C LEU A 162 -9.23 -31.57 1.52
N CYS A 163 -9.52 -30.55 0.72
CA CYS A 163 -10.69 -30.50 -0.15
C CYS A 163 -10.58 -31.28 -1.46
N THR A 164 -9.42 -31.85 -1.82
CA THR A 164 -9.35 -32.71 -3.01
C THR A 164 -10.17 -33.98 -2.81
N THR A 165 -10.54 -34.66 -3.90
CA THR A 165 -11.13 -36.00 -3.85
C THR A 165 -10.01 -37.06 -3.82
N ALA A 166 -10.30 -38.27 -3.34
CA ALA A 166 -9.30 -39.35 -3.25
C ALA A 166 -8.71 -39.78 -4.62
N SER A 167 -9.41 -39.47 -5.72
CA SER A 167 -8.99 -39.70 -7.11
C SER A 167 -8.67 -38.40 -7.86
N GLY A 168 -8.77 -37.25 -7.19
CA GLY A 168 -8.61 -35.93 -7.79
C GLY A 168 -7.20 -35.40 -7.62
N THR A 169 -6.73 -34.64 -8.60
CA THR A 169 -5.54 -33.81 -8.44
C THR A 169 -5.92 -32.52 -7.70
N ASN A 170 -4.95 -31.85 -7.06
CA ASN A 170 -5.12 -30.49 -6.52
C ASN A 170 -5.58 -29.47 -7.61
N GLY A 171 -5.57 -29.87 -8.89
CA GLY A 171 -5.96 -29.11 -10.07
C GLY A 171 -4.75 -28.81 -10.96
N LYS A 172 -4.97 -28.09 -12.07
CA LYS A 172 -3.93 -27.80 -13.08
C LYS A 172 -2.99 -26.65 -12.70
N ARG A 173 -3.34 -25.83 -11.70
CA ARG A 173 -2.58 -24.65 -11.26
C ARG A 173 -2.72 -24.49 -9.75
N TRP A 174 -1.80 -25.08 -9.00
CA TRP A 174 -1.65 -24.88 -7.57
C TRP A 174 -0.15 -24.88 -7.29
N SER A 175 0.31 -23.96 -6.44
CA SER A 175 1.72 -23.96 -6.04
C SER A 175 1.89 -24.95 -4.88
N SER A 176 2.97 -25.73 -4.90
CA SER A 176 3.39 -26.53 -3.74
C SER A 176 3.96 -25.67 -2.60
N THR A 177 3.83 -24.35 -2.71
CA THR A 177 4.36 -23.39 -1.76
C THR A 177 3.27 -23.08 -0.74
N VAL A 178 3.64 -23.17 0.53
CA VAL A 178 2.78 -22.77 1.64
C VAL A 178 2.45 -21.29 1.50
N ALA A 179 1.18 -20.95 1.68
CA ALA A 179 0.70 -19.58 1.71
C ALA A 179 1.21 -18.88 2.98
N GLN A 180 1.75 -17.68 2.82
CA GLN A 180 2.23 -16.86 3.92
C GLN A 180 1.55 -15.48 3.84
N GLY A 181 0.95 -15.05 4.95
CA GLY A 181 0.58 -13.67 5.19
C GLY A 181 1.75 -12.91 5.84
N LEU A 182 1.74 -11.59 5.77
CA LEU A 182 2.68 -10.73 6.50
C LEU A 182 1.90 -9.87 7.48
N ASP A 183 2.32 -9.85 8.74
CA ASP A 183 1.73 -8.96 9.73
C ASP A 183 2.25 -7.53 9.58
N GLY A 184 1.83 -6.66 10.50
CA GLY A 184 2.19 -5.25 10.45
C GLY A 184 3.70 -4.96 10.58
N ASP A 185 4.48 -5.90 11.13
CA ASP A 185 5.93 -5.79 11.28
C ASP A 185 6.68 -6.57 10.19
N GLY A 186 5.95 -7.13 9.21
CA GLY A 186 6.52 -7.94 8.13
C GLY A 186 6.88 -9.37 8.55
N THR A 187 6.40 -9.84 9.70
CA THR A 187 6.62 -11.21 10.14
C THR A 187 5.67 -12.14 9.39
N PRO A 188 6.17 -13.24 8.79
CA PRO A 188 5.33 -14.21 8.11
C PRO A 188 4.43 -14.97 9.09
N PHE A 189 3.18 -15.22 8.70
CA PHE A 189 2.23 -16.02 9.47
C PHE A 189 1.36 -16.90 8.56
N GLN A 190 0.79 -17.97 9.12
CA GLN A 190 -0.15 -18.85 8.42
C GLN A 190 -1.51 -18.14 8.24
N PRO A 191 -1.94 -17.85 7.00
CA PRO A 191 -3.19 -17.14 6.79
C PRO A 191 -4.41 -17.98 7.19
N LYS A 192 -5.54 -17.32 7.41
CA LYS A 192 -6.78 -17.99 7.80
C LYS A 192 -7.27 -18.91 6.69
N VAL A 193 -7.63 -20.15 7.01
CA VAL A 193 -8.28 -21.05 6.03
C VAL A 193 -9.68 -20.54 5.68
N THR A 194 -9.96 -20.30 4.40
CA THR A 194 -11.26 -19.79 3.92
C THR A 194 -12.00 -20.75 2.98
N CYS A 195 -11.35 -21.82 2.50
CA CYS A 195 -11.97 -22.79 1.62
C CYS A 195 -13.12 -23.55 2.32
N LYS A 196 -14.36 -23.26 1.91
CA LYS A 196 -15.59 -23.89 2.45
C LYS A 196 -15.55 -25.43 2.42
N ALA A 197 -14.98 -26.02 1.38
CA ALA A 197 -14.85 -27.48 1.27
C ALA A 197 -13.83 -28.05 2.27
N CYS A 198 -12.71 -27.36 2.52
CA CYS A 198 -11.77 -27.76 3.57
C CYS A 198 -12.46 -27.70 4.94
N LEU A 199 -13.18 -26.61 5.23
CA LEU A 199 -13.88 -26.43 6.50
C LEU A 199 -14.99 -27.47 6.70
N ALA A 200 -15.72 -27.84 5.64
CA ALA A 200 -16.72 -28.90 5.70
C ALA A 200 -16.11 -30.26 6.07
N GLN A 201 -14.95 -30.61 5.50
CA GLN A 201 -14.23 -31.85 5.81
C GLN A 201 -13.61 -31.80 7.21
N ALA A 202 -13.09 -30.64 7.61
CA ALA A 202 -12.43 -30.43 8.90
C ALA A 202 -13.41 -30.26 10.06
N LYS A 203 -14.71 -30.11 9.81
CA LYS A 203 -15.73 -29.84 10.84
C LYS A 203 -15.65 -30.76 12.07
N ARG A 204 -15.34 -32.05 11.87
CA ARG A 204 -15.21 -33.03 12.97
C ARG A 204 -13.96 -32.83 13.84
N TRP A 205 -13.02 -32.04 13.38
CA TRP A 205 -11.78 -31.65 14.05
C TRP A 205 -11.76 -30.15 14.35
N MET A 206 -12.92 -29.48 14.32
CA MET A 206 -13.03 -28.10 14.76
C MET A 206 -13.41 -28.04 16.23
N GLN A 207 -12.58 -27.39 17.04
CA GLN A 207 -12.91 -27.04 18.41
C GLN A 207 -13.84 -25.81 18.43
N THR A 208 -14.80 -25.84 19.34
CA THR A 208 -15.82 -24.79 19.49
C THR A 208 -15.18 -23.46 19.83
#